data_AF-A0A7X7MHC4-F1
#
_entry.id   AF-A0A7X7MHC4-F1
#
_cell.length_a   1.000
_cell.length_b   1.000
_cell.length_c   1.000
_cell.angle_alpha   90.00
_cell.angle_beta   90.00
_cell.angle_gamma   90.00
#
_symmetry.space_group_name_H-M   'P 1'
#
loop_
_entity.id
_entity.type
_entity.pdbx_description
1 polymer ?
#
loop_
_entity_poly.entity_id
_entity_poly.type
_entity_poly.pdbx_seq_one_letter_code
_entity_poly.pdbx_strand_id
1 'polypeptide(L)'
;ADEESNFYIGENNPLHSQCVQSQLEALGRIGCMVDYVVTDDLLLSNFPRDRYKLYIFPDLVAPKPEIRQAVASLRAAGKSMLFLYAPGFIKDGKGADANMEALTGIRLHRSREKQGYTLIPAGEWNDNGTQRIFGGAMNGMTPYIVADENEPACARGLVNRRIQMTVKNRGEGFDAWIAQGPVPEFVLRPLARRAGVRIWQEEGLPLYTNSRMLALHDHQGGVRRVNTAWQCGRLEELYTGETHVIEPGKAVSLTFAPDECKCFIYLKEDE
;
A
#
# COMPACT_ATOMS: atom_id res chain seq x y z
N ALA A 1 -5.50 3.90 9.94
CA ALA A 1 -6.96 3.73 10.17
C ALA A 1 -7.57 5.10 10.43
N ASP A 2 -8.81 5.33 10.02
CA ASP A 2 -9.56 6.55 10.29
C ASP A 2 -10.55 6.33 11.44
N GLU A 3 -10.35 7.04 12.54
CA GLU A 3 -11.14 6.83 13.77
C GLU A 3 -12.61 7.20 13.59
N GLU A 4 -12.89 8.27 12.84
CA GLU A 4 -14.26 8.69 12.52
C GLU A 4 -14.97 7.63 11.69
N SER A 5 -14.31 7.05 10.69
CA SER A 5 -14.86 5.95 9.90
C SER A 5 -15.17 4.72 10.77
N ASN A 6 -14.33 4.38 11.75
CA ASN A 6 -14.60 3.27 12.65
C ASN A 6 -15.89 3.46 13.47
N PHE A 7 -16.26 4.70 13.81
CA PHE A 7 -17.55 5.00 14.46
C PHE A 7 -18.75 4.63 13.58
N TYR A 8 -18.69 4.88 12.27
CA TYR A 8 -19.81 4.60 11.35
C TYR A 8 -19.94 3.13 10.94
N ILE A 9 -18.84 2.38 10.94
CA ILE A 9 -18.80 1.03 10.33
C ILE A 9 -18.72 -0.06 11.42
N GLY A 10 -18.27 0.29 12.62
CA GLY A 10 -18.00 -0.64 13.73
C GLY A 10 -16.70 -1.43 13.54
N GLU A 11 -16.23 -2.13 14.58
CA GLU A 11 -14.97 -2.91 14.52
C GLU A 11 -15.17 -4.35 14.00
N ASN A 12 -16.36 -4.92 14.20
CA ASN A 12 -16.70 -6.29 13.80
C ASN A 12 -17.26 -6.37 12.38
N ASN A 13 -16.52 -5.85 11.39
CA ASN A 13 -16.93 -5.95 9.98
C ASN A 13 -15.79 -6.42 9.05
N PRO A 14 -16.12 -6.87 7.83
CA PRO A 14 -15.12 -7.26 6.84
C PRO A 14 -14.19 -6.12 6.39
N LEU A 15 -14.61 -4.86 6.43
CA LEU A 15 -13.73 -3.74 6.06
C LEU A 15 -12.53 -3.66 7.02
N HIS A 16 -12.78 -3.67 8.33
CA HIS A 16 -11.73 -3.60 9.34
C HIS A 16 -10.81 -4.81 9.25
N SER A 17 -11.38 -6.02 9.27
CA SER A 17 -10.56 -7.24 9.20
C SER A 17 -9.76 -7.35 7.91
N GLN A 18 -10.32 -6.99 6.74
CA GLN A 18 -9.65 -7.21 5.45
C GLN A 18 -8.80 -6.02 4.98
N CYS A 19 -9.29 -4.79 5.10
CA CYS A 19 -8.56 -3.61 4.64
C CYS A 19 -7.59 -3.05 5.69
N VAL A 20 -7.80 -3.32 6.99
CA VAL A 20 -6.92 -2.81 8.05
C VAL A 20 -6.04 -3.93 8.63
N GLN A 21 -6.64 -4.98 9.23
CA GLN A 21 -5.86 -6.00 9.96
C GLN A 21 -5.09 -6.93 9.03
N SER A 22 -5.76 -7.64 8.12
CA SER A 22 -5.11 -8.56 7.17
C SER A 22 -4.19 -7.82 6.19
N GLN A 23 -4.42 -6.52 5.98
CA GLN A 23 -3.58 -5.69 5.12
C GLN A 23 -2.14 -5.54 5.66
N LEU A 24 -1.94 -5.64 6.98
CA LEU A 24 -0.62 -5.54 7.62
C LEU A 24 0.35 -6.62 7.10
N GLU A 25 -0.15 -7.83 6.84
CA GLU A 25 0.70 -8.92 6.32
C GLU A 25 1.26 -8.57 4.94
N ALA A 26 0.40 -8.14 4.01
CA ALA A 26 0.84 -7.77 2.66
C ALA A 26 1.74 -6.53 2.67
N LEU A 27 1.50 -5.58 3.58
CA LEU A 27 2.37 -4.42 3.76
C LEU A 27 3.75 -4.82 4.32
N GLY A 28 3.83 -5.82 5.20
CA GLY A 28 5.11 -6.36 5.69
C GLY A 28 5.93 -7.09 4.61
N ARG A 29 5.29 -7.46 3.49
CA ARG A 29 5.89 -8.19 2.36
C ARG A 29 6.04 -7.36 1.08
N ILE A 30 5.67 -6.07 1.12
CA ILE A 30 5.80 -5.17 -0.04
C ILE A 30 7.26 -4.95 -0.46
N GLY A 31 8.21 -5.19 0.45
CA GLY A 31 9.63 -5.05 0.20
C GLY A 31 10.13 -3.60 0.28
N CYS A 32 9.39 -2.71 0.93
CA CYS A 32 9.81 -1.33 1.21
C CYS A 32 9.39 -0.90 2.61
N MET A 33 9.88 0.27 3.05
CA MET A 33 9.47 0.85 4.33
C MET A 33 8.00 1.27 4.29
N VAL A 34 7.29 0.94 5.37
CA VAL A 34 5.90 1.34 5.62
C VAL A 34 5.81 1.84 7.05
N ASP A 35 5.29 3.06 7.22
CA ASP A 35 4.93 3.59 8.53
C ASP A 35 3.41 3.50 8.71
N TYR A 36 2.97 3.09 9.89
CA TYR A 36 1.56 3.03 10.26
C TYR A 36 1.22 4.27 11.08
N VAL A 37 0.35 5.11 10.52
CA VAL A 37 -0.08 6.38 11.11
C VAL A 37 -1.59 6.40 11.29
N VAL A 38 -2.05 7.12 12.31
CA VAL A 38 -3.48 7.40 12.47
C VAL A 38 -3.85 8.56 11.56
N THR A 39 -5.06 8.57 11.02
CA THR A 39 -5.44 9.56 10.00
C THR A 39 -5.35 11.00 10.53
N ASP A 40 -5.67 11.23 11.81
CA ASP A 40 -5.58 12.54 12.46
C ASP A 40 -4.12 13.05 12.58
N ASP A 41 -3.10 12.18 12.46
CA ASP A 41 -1.69 12.61 12.40
C ASP A 41 -1.42 13.50 11.18
N LEU A 42 -2.23 13.40 10.11
CA LEU A 42 -2.15 14.28 8.95
C LEU A 42 -2.43 15.76 9.29
N LEU A 43 -3.04 16.04 10.45
CA LEU A 43 -3.32 17.38 10.94
C LEU A 43 -2.17 17.98 11.76
N LEU A 44 -1.21 17.16 12.18
CA LEU A 44 -0.05 17.64 12.93
C LEU A 44 0.81 18.56 12.05
N SER A 45 1.22 19.69 12.63
CA SER A 45 2.07 20.68 11.94
C SER A 45 3.44 20.10 11.60
N ASN A 46 3.97 19.20 12.45
CA ASN A 46 5.25 18.51 12.29
C ASN A 46 5.15 17.16 11.57
N PHE A 47 3.99 16.78 11.03
CA PHE A 47 3.87 15.54 10.25
C PHE A 47 4.81 15.58 9.03
N PRO A 48 5.73 14.61 8.85
CA PRO A 48 6.83 14.72 7.90
C PRO A 48 6.41 14.35 6.46
N ARG A 49 5.52 15.16 5.87
CA ARG A 49 4.87 14.93 4.56
C ARG A 49 5.85 14.64 3.43
N ASP A 50 7.03 15.28 3.46
CA ASP A 50 8.03 15.14 2.40
C ASP A 50 8.74 13.79 2.39
N ARG A 51 8.71 13.03 3.50
CA ARG A 51 9.28 11.69 3.57
C ARG A 51 8.42 10.64 2.87
N TYR A 52 7.13 10.90 2.69
CA TYR A 52 6.19 9.96 2.11
C TYR A 52 5.91 10.28 0.65
N LYS A 53 5.80 9.22 -0.16
CA LYS A 53 5.51 9.30 -1.60
C LYS A 53 4.18 8.66 -1.98
N LEU A 54 3.77 7.63 -1.24
CA LEU A 54 2.50 6.94 -1.38
C LEU A 54 1.76 6.97 -0.05
N TYR A 55 0.50 7.40 -0.07
CA TYR A 55 -0.42 7.36 1.06
C TYR A 55 -1.48 6.28 0.80
N ILE A 56 -1.66 5.36 1.76
CA ILE A 56 -2.63 4.28 1.66
C ILE A 56 -3.72 4.52 2.71
N PHE A 57 -4.95 4.63 2.24
CA PHE A 57 -6.15 4.89 3.03
C PHE A 57 -7.03 3.64 3.03
N PRO A 58 -6.87 2.74 4.02
CA PRO A 58 -7.56 1.46 4.02
C PRO A 58 -9.06 1.56 4.32
N ASP A 59 -9.49 2.60 5.02
CA ASP A 59 -10.82 2.69 5.62
C ASP A 59 -11.37 4.12 5.70
N LEU A 60 -10.90 5.05 4.85
CA LEU A 60 -11.25 6.48 4.90
C LEU A 60 -12.67 6.77 4.36
N VAL A 61 -13.70 6.21 4.97
CA VAL A 61 -15.10 6.25 4.50
C VAL A 61 -15.84 7.54 4.91
N ALA A 62 -15.57 8.06 6.11
CA ALA A 62 -16.25 9.21 6.69
C ALA A 62 -15.26 10.32 7.15
N PRO A 63 -14.28 10.75 6.33
CA PRO A 63 -13.26 11.70 6.76
C PRO A 63 -13.88 13.05 7.15
N LYS A 64 -13.42 13.58 8.29
CA LYS A 64 -13.71 14.93 8.78
C LYS A 64 -13.29 16.01 7.75
N PRO A 65 -13.90 17.21 7.77
CA PRO A 65 -13.57 18.28 6.82
C PRO A 65 -12.07 18.62 6.74
N GLU A 66 -11.38 18.60 7.89
CA GLU A 66 -9.95 18.91 7.98
C GLU A 66 -9.09 17.82 7.31
N ILE A 67 -9.49 16.55 7.45
CA ILE A 67 -8.84 15.42 6.78
C ILE A 67 -9.05 15.49 5.27
N ARG A 68 -10.24 15.86 4.80
CA ARG A 68 -10.49 16.09 3.37
C ARG A 68 -9.57 17.17 2.81
N GLN A 69 -9.37 18.25 3.56
CA GLN A 69 -8.45 19.33 3.20
C GLN A 69 -6.97 18.87 3.22
N ALA A 70 -6.58 18.04 4.19
CA ALA A 70 -5.25 17.45 4.25
C ALA A 70 -4.98 16.56 3.03
N VAL A 71 -5.93 15.69 2.66
CA VAL A 71 -5.86 14.85 1.44
C VAL A 71 -5.76 15.73 0.19
N ALA A 72 -6.59 16.77 0.06
CA ALA A 72 -6.50 17.70 -1.07
C ALA A 72 -5.12 18.38 -1.15
N SER A 73 -4.54 18.75 -0.02
CA SER A 73 -3.22 19.39 0.05
C SER A 73 -2.09 18.44 -0.34
N LEU A 74 -2.15 17.18 0.10
CA LEU A 74 -1.21 16.13 -0.33
C LEU A 74 -1.32 15.88 -1.85
N ARG A 75 -2.54 15.86 -2.39
CA ARG A 75 -2.78 15.70 -3.83
C ARG A 75 -2.17 16.84 -4.62
N ALA A 76 -2.40 18.08 -4.18
CA ALA A 76 -1.84 19.28 -4.79
C ALA A 76 -0.30 19.28 -4.75
N ALA A 77 0.30 18.72 -3.69
CA ALA A 77 1.74 18.51 -3.56
C ALA A 77 2.29 17.32 -4.39
N GLY A 78 1.50 16.75 -5.30
CA GLY A 78 1.95 15.70 -6.21
C GLY A 78 2.07 14.31 -5.60
N LYS A 79 1.60 14.09 -4.36
CA LYS A 79 1.67 12.79 -3.70
C LYS A 79 0.76 11.75 -4.37
N SER A 80 1.16 10.48 -4.30
CA SER A 80 0.37 9.36 -4.79
C SER A 80 -0.54 8.80 -3.71
N MET A 81 -1.72 8.32 -4.09
CA MET A 81 -2.75 7.87 -3.14
C MET A 81 -3.33 6.53 -3.56
N LEU A 82 -3.59 5.66 -2.59
CA LEU A 82 -4.38 4.45 -2.73
C LEU A 82 -5.54 4.50 -1.73
N PHE A 83 -6.76 4.42 -2.24
CA PHE A 83 -7.98 4.32 -1.43
C PHE A 83 -8.60 2.94 -1.56
N LEU A 84 -9.07 2.38 -0.44
CA LEU A 84 -9.81 1.11 -0.45
C LEU A 84 -11.31 1.33 -0.24
N TYR A 85 -12.11 0.47 -0.89
CA TYR A 85 -13.57 0.36 -0.70
C TYR A 85 -14.39 1.63 -1.02
N ALA A 86 -14.94 2.33 -0.02
CA ALA A 86 -15.92 3.41 -0.18
C ALA A 86 -15.39 4.76 0.34
N PRO A 87 -14.22 5.22 -0.16
CA PRO A 87 -13.53 6.37 0.42
C PRO A 87 -14.38 7.63 0.31
N GLY A 88 -14.63 8.29 1.44
CA GLY A 88 -15.35 9.55 1.48
C GLY A 88 -16.86 9.43 1.28
N PHE A 89 -17.42 8.22 1.18
CA PHE A 89 -18.83 7.99 0.92
C PHE A 89 -19.74 8.78 1.88
N ILE A 90 -19.39 8.81 3.17
CA ILE A 90 -20.14 9.53 4.20
C ILE A 90 -19.57 10.95 4.34
N LYS A 91 -20.45 11.94 4.26
CA LYS A 91 -20.16 13.34 4.54
C LYS A 91 -21.33 13.94 5.31
N ASP A 92 -21.05 14.57 6.45
CA ASP A 92 -22.06 15.19 7.33
C ASP A 92 -23.21 14.21 7.67
N GLY A 93 -22.85 12.95 7.97
CA GLY A 93 -23.78 11.87 8.28
C GLY A 93 -24.57 11.31 7.07
N LYS A 94 -24.28 11.75 5.84
CA LYS A 94 -25.00 11.36 4.62
C LYS A 94 -24.09 10.61 3.65
N GLY A 95 -24.53 9.41 3.25
CA GLY A 95 -23.87 8.60 2.22
C GLY A 95 -24.27 9.04 0.81
N ALA A 96 -23.30 9.41 -0.03
CA ALA A 96 -23.54 9.74 -1.43
C ALA A 96 -22.34 9.43 -2.33
N ASP A 97 -22.62 8.90 -3.52
CA ASP A 97 -21.62 8.50 -4.53
C ASP A 97 -20.71 9.69 -4.92
N ALA A 98 -21.32 10.87 -5.10
CA ALA A 98 -20.61 12.11 -5.43
C ALA A 98 -19.55 12.51 -4.38
N ASN A 99 -19.70 12.08 -3.12
CA ASN A 99 -18.72 12.39 -2.08
C ASN A 99 -17.40 11.62 -2.29
N MET A 100 -17.47 10.44 -2.91
CA MET A 100 -16.29 9.62 -3.20
C MET A 100 -15.47 10.23 -4.32
N GLU A 101 -16.11 10.68 -5.39
CA GLU A 101 -15.44 11.41 -6.48
C GLU A 101 -14.84 12.72 -5.98
N ALA A 102 -15.56 13.48 -5.15
CA ALA A 102 -15.05 14.71 -4.56
C ALA A 102 -13.77 14.49 -3.70
N LEU A 103 -13.67 13.35 -3.02
CA LEU A 103 -12.48 13.02 -2.23
C LEU A 103 -11.33 12.48 -3.08
N THR A 104 -11.61 11.60 -4.03
CA THR A 104 -10.61 10.77 -4.72
C THR A 104 -10.24 11.25 -6.12
N GLY A 105 -11.12 12.03 -6.77
CA GLY A 105 -11.02 12.35 -8.19
C GLY A 105 -11.37 11.18 -9.12
N ILE A 106 -11.91 10.09 -8.58
CA ILE A 106 -12.29 8.86 -9.29
C ILE A 106 -13.81 8.72 -9.24
N ARG A 107 -14.45 8.46 -10.38
CA ARG A 107 -15.89 8.23 -10.44
C ARG A 107 -16.23 6.84 -9.90
N LEU A 108 -16.75 6.81 -8.67
CA LEU A 108 -17.16 5.62 -7.95
C LEU A 108 -18.66 5.65 -7.70
N HIS A 109 -19.32 4.51 -7.85
CA HIS A 109 -20.76 4.40 -7.68
C HIS A 109 -21.15 3.15 -6.90
N ARG A 110 -22.30 3.22 -6.23
CA ARG A 110 -22.90 2.04 -5.59
C ARG A 110 -23.40 1.06 -6.64
N SER A 111 -23.14 -0.21 -6.40
CA SER A 111 -23.60 -1.32 -7.22
C SER A 111 -24.60 -2.20 -6.48
N ARG A 112 -25.53 -2.80 -7.24
CA ARG A 112 -26.39 -3.89 -6.75
C ARG A 112 -25.75 -5.26 -6.96
N GLU A 113 -24.73 -5.34 -7.80
CA GLU A 113 -23.97 -6.55 -8.07
C GLU A 113 -22.92 -6.75 -6.98
N LYS A 114 -22.84 -7.96 -6.44
CA LYS A 114 -21.87 -8.28 -5.37
C LYS A 114 -20.44 -8.07 -5.85
N GLN A 115 -19.55 -7.67 -4.94
CA GLN A 115 -18.14 -7.44 -5.24
C GLN A 115 -17.44 -8.71 -5.78
N GLY A 116 -17.60 -9.85 -5.10
CA GLY A 116 -16.89 -11.08 -5.45
C GLY A 116 -15.36 -10.92 -5.38
N TYR A 117 -14.66 -11.71 -6.19
CA TYR A 117 -13.19 -11.65 -6.29
C TYR A 117 -12.74 -10.66 -7.36
N THR A 118 -11.57 -10.05 -7.16
CA THR A 118 -10.91 -9.21 -8.16
C THR A 118 -9.95 -10.06 -8.99
N LEU A 119 -10.07 -9.97 -10.31
CA LEU A 119 -9.17 -10.56 -11.29
C LEU A 119 -8.23 -9.47 -11.82
N ILE A 120 -6.92 -9.64 -11.61
CA ILE A 120 -5.91 -8.71 -12.09
C ILE A 120 -4.98 -9.39 -13.11
N PRO A 121 -4.87 -8.87 -14.35
CA PRO A 121 -3.97 -9.42 -15.36
C PRO A 121 -2.50 -9.23 -14.93
N ALA A 122 -1.58 -10.02 -15.50
CA ALA A 122 -0.16 -9.72 -15.38
C ALA A 122 0.15 -8.38 -16.09
N GLY A 123 1.06 -7.57 -15.54
CA GLY A 123 1.50 -6.35 -16.20
C GLY A 123 1.86 -5.22 -15.23
N GLU A 124 1.60 -3.98 -15.66
CA GLU A 124 2.01 -2.76 -14.94
C GLU A 124 1.61 -2.74 -13.47
N TRP A 125 0.43 -3.27 -13.13
CA TRP A 125 -0.13 -3.23 -11.77
C TRP A 125 -0.12 -4.58 -11.05
N ASN A 126 0.58 -5.57 -11.60
CA ASN A 126 0.72 -6.91 -11.04
C ASN A 126 2.08 -7.49 -11.46
N ASP A 127 3.06 -7.42 -10.57
CA ASP A 127 4.42 -7.90 -10.81
C ASP A 127 4.61 -9.39 -10.53
N ASN A 128 3.53 -10.14 -10.28
CA ASN A 128 3.59 -11.58 -10.05
C ASN A 128 3.96 -12.38 -11.32
N GLY A 129 3.99 -11.74 -12.49
CA GLY A 129 4.32 -12.37 -13.79
C GLY A 129 3.20 -13.21 -14.39
N THR A 130 2.09 -13.41 -13.68
CA THR A 130 0.89 -14.09 -14.17
C THR A 130 -0.37 -13.44 -13.64
N GLN A 131 -1.51 -13.72 -14.27
CA GLN A 131 -2.82 -13.27 -13.80
C GLN A 131 -3.10 -13.82 -12.39
N ARG A 132 -3.64 -12.98 -11.51
CA ARG A 132 -3.97 -13.35 -10.14
C ARG A 132 -5.39 -12.97 -9.77
N ILE A 133 -5.88 -13.62 -8.71
CA ILE A 133 -7.18 -13.36 -8.10
C ILE A 133 -6.94 -13.04 -6.63
N PHE A 134 -7.64 -12.03 -6.10
CA PHE A 134 -7.60 -11.69 -4.67
C PHE A 134 -8.96 -11.14 -4.18
N GLY A 135 -9.08 -10.92 -2.87
CA GLY A 135 -10.29 -10.44 -2.21
C GLY A 135 -11.35 -11.52 -2.01
N GLY A 136 -12.63 -11.13 -1.99
CA GLY A 136 -13.77 -12.04 -1.83
C GLY A 136 -14.29 -12.17 -0.39
N ALA A 137 -13.47 -11.91 0.61
CA ALA A 137 -13.90 -11.91 2.02
C ALA A 137 -14.89 -10.76 2.34
N MET A 138 -14.91 -9.71 1.53
CA MET A 138 -15.83 -8.56 1.66
C MET A 138 -17.14 -8.74 0.89
N ASN A 139 -17.42 -9.92 0.33
CA ASN A 139 -18.57 -10.16 -0.56
C ASN A 139 -19.95 -9.99 0.13
N GLY A 140 -20.01 -10.02 1.46
CA GLY A 140 -21.23 -9.75 2.24
C GLY A 140 -21.40 -8.27 2.63
N MET A 141 -20.43 -7.41 2.33
CA MET A 141 -20.40 -6.05 2.83
C MET A 141 -21.03 -5.08 1.83
N THR A 142 -21.99 -4.28 2.31
CA THR A 142 -22.69 -3.28 1.51
C THR A 142 -22.39 -1.86 2.04
N PRO A 143 -22.49 -0.83 1.17
CA PRO A 143 -22.77 -0.90 -0.25
C PRO A 143 -21.62 -1.49 -1.09
N TYR A 144 -21.92 -2.24 -2.14
CA TYR A 144 -20.89 -2.62 -3.12
C TYR A 144 -20.46 -1.39 -3.92
N ILE A 145 -19.16 -1.24 -4.17
CA ILE A 145 -18.62 -0.07 -4.89
C ILE A 145 -17.89 -0.54 -6.16
N VAL A 146 -18.17 0.15 -7.26
CA VAL A 146 -17.53 -0.06 -8.56
C VAL A 146 -17.07 1.28 -9.12
N ALA A 147 -16.00 1.27 -9.91
CA ALA A 147 -15.63 2.45 -10.70
C ALA A 147 -16.50 2.53 -11.97
N ASP A 148 -16.77 3.76 -12.42
CA ASP A 148 -17.43 4.03 -13.69
C ASP A 148 -16.66 3.41 -14.86
N GLU A 149 -17.34 2.91 -15.89
CA GLU A 149 -16.70 2.21 -17.02
C GLU A 149 -15.78 3.11 -17.86
N ASN A 150 -15.86 4.44 -17.69
CA ASN A 150 -14.93 5.38 -18.32
C ASN A 150 -13.64 5.62 -17.50
N GLU A 151 -13.51 5.05 -16.31
CA GLU A 151 -12.24 5.06 -15.57
C GLU A 151 -11.25 4.02 -16.14
N PRO A 152 -9.92 4.21 -15.98
CA PRO A 152 -8.94 3.22 -16.37
C PRO A 152 -9.19 1.87 -15.70
N ALA A 153 -9.36 0.80 -16.49
CA ALA A 153 -9.66 -0.54 -15.98
C ALA A 153 -8.38 -1.35 -15.72
N CYS A 154 -7.79 -1.22 -14.53
CA CYS A 154 -6.58 -1.97 -14.14
C CYS A 154 -6.89 -3.40 -13.68
N ALA A 155 -8.02 -3.61 -13.01
CA ALA A 155 -8.53 -4.93 -12.64
C ALA A 155 -10.06 -4.93 -12.62
N ARG A 156 -10.66 -6.10 -12.85
CA ARG A 156 -12.12 -6.26 -12.92
C ARG A 156 -12.59 -7.37 -11.99
N GLY A 157 -13.85 -7.32 -11.58
CA GLY A 157 -14.46 -8.42 -10.85
C GLY A 157 -14.48 -9.69 -11.69
N LEU A 158 -14.13 -10.82 -11.08
CA LEU A 158 -14.07 -12.12 -11.74
C LEU A 158 -15.43 -12.52 -12.33
N VAL A 159 -16.52 -12.20 -11.61
CA VAL A 159 -17.90 -12.57 -11.98
C VAL A 159 -18.66 -11.38 -12.57
N ASN A 160 -18.77 -10.27 -11.83
CA ASN A 160 -19.56 -9.10 -12.26
C ASN A 160 -18.91 -8.29 -13.40
N ARG A 161 -17.64 -8.55 -13.73
CA ARG A 161 -16.84 -7.86 -14.77
C ARG A 161 -16.71 -6.34 -14.60
N ARG A 162 -17.20 -5.75 -13.51
CA ARG A 162 -17.08 -4.32 -13.20
C ARG A 162 -15.65 -3.95 -12.85
N ILE A 163 -15.27 -2.69 -13.04
CA ILE A 163 -13.95 -2.19 -12.65
C ILE A 163 -13.83 -2.21 -11.13
N GLN A 164 -12.80 -2.89 -10.62
CA GLN A 164 -12.51 -3.05 -9.19
C GLN A 164 -11.13 -2.53 -8.79
N MET A 165 -10.33 -2.13 -9.77
CA MET A 165 -9.12 -1.37 -9.55
C MET A 165 -8.97 -0.36 -10.68
N THR A 166 -8.64 0.87 -10.30
CA THR A 166 -8.27 1.92 -11.24
C THR A 166 -7.08 2.70 -10.71
N VAL A 167 -6.23 3.16 -11.62
CA VAL A 167 -5.09 4.03 -11.33
C VAL A 167 -5.14 5.19 -12.31
N LYS A 168 -5.38 6.39 -11.79
CA LYS A 168 -5.46 7.62 -12.56
C LYS A 168 -4.18 8.43 -12.38
N ASN A 169 -3.33 8.39 -13.39
CA ASN A 169 -2.07 9.14 -13.42
C ASN A 169 -2.33 10.64 -13.43
N ARG A 170 -1.50 11.40 -12.69
CA ARG A 170 -1.70 12.85 -12.52
C ARG A 170 -0.35 13.53 -12.24
N GLY A 171 0.30 14.01 -13.29
CA GLY A 171 1.67 14.54 -13.21
C GLY A 171 2.63 13.48 -12.64
N GLU A 172 3.42 13.86 -11.64
CA GLU A 172 4.35 12.94 -10.97
C GLU A 172 3.63 11.88 -10.10
N GLY A 173 2.43 12.18 -9.59
CA GLY A 173 1.65 11.29 -8.73
C GLY A 173 0.52 10.53 -9.44
N PHE A 174 -0.30 9.83 -8.67
CA PHE A 174 -1.54 9.19 -9.12
C PHE A 174 -2.59 9.11 -8.01
N ASP A 175 -3.86 8.95 -8.42
CA ASP A 175 -4.97 8.57 -7.55
C ASP A 175 -5.40 7.14 -7.92
N ALA A 176 -5.26 6.20 -6.98
CA ALA A 176 -5.64 4.80 -7.17
C ALA A 176 -6.78 4.40 -6.23
N TRP A 177 -7.62 3.50 -6.72
CA TRP A 177 -8.68 2.90 -5.94
C TRP A 177 -8.73 1.40 -6.16
N ILE A 178 -8.93 0.63 -5.08
CA ILE A 178 -9.16 -0.81 -5.12
C ILE A 178 -10.40 -1.12 -4.26
N ALA A 179 -11.32 -1.90 -4.81
CA ALA A 179 -12.63 -2.07 -4.20
C ALA A 179 -12.64 -2.86 -2.88
N GLN A 180 -11.57 -3.61 -2.60
CA GLN A 180 -11.49 -4.52 -1.45
C GLN A 180 -10.05 -4.82 -1.05
N GLY A 181 -9.88 -5.24 0.21
CA GLY A 181 -8.64 -5.79 0.75
C GLY A 181 -8.75 -7.28 1.10
N PRO A 182 -7.68 -7.86 1.67
CA PRO A 182 -6.33 -7.27 1.67
C PRO A 182 -5.79 -7.19 0.25
N VAL A 183 -5.15 -6.07 -0.08
CA VAL A 183 -4.44 -5.89 -1.35
C VAL A 183 -3.10 -6.59 -1.23
N PRO A 184 -2.79 -7.56 -2.11
CA PRO A 184 -1.57 -8.34 -1.99
C PRO A 184 -0.33 -7.54 -2.42
N GLU A 185 0.83 -7.97 -1.94
CA GLU A 185 2.12 -7.32 -2.15
C GLU A 185 2.48 -7.16 -3.63
N PHE A 186 2.08 -8.11 -4.48
CA PHE A 186 2.33 -8.04 -5.92
C PHE A 186 1.52 -6.95 -6.66
N VAL A 187 0.52 -6.36 -6.00
CA VAL A 187 -0.22 -5.18 -6.48
C VAL A 187 0.27 -3.91 -5.80
N LEU A 188 0.59 -3.99 -4.51
CA LEU A 188 1.12 -2.86 -3.75
C LEU A 188 2.51 -2.43 -4.23
N ARG A 189 3.40 -3.37 -4.55
CA ARG A 189 4.79 -3.09 -4.95
C ARG A 189 4.88 -2.30 -6.26
N PRO A 190 4.11 -2.61 -7.33
CA PRO A 190 4.04 -1.75 -8.50
C PRO A 190 3.53 -0.32 -8.21
N LEU A 191 2.51 -0.17 -7.35
CA LEU A 191 2.01 1.14 -6.93
C LEU A 191 3.09 1.94 -6.18
N ALA A 192 3.79 1.29 -5.25
CA ALA A 192 4.92 1.88 -4.52
C ALA A 192 6.05 2.30 -5.48
N ARG A 193 6.41 1.44 -6.43
CA ARG A 193 7.42 1.73 -7.46
C ARG A 193 7.01 2.93 -8.32
N ARG A 194 5.75 2.99 -8.77
CA ARG A 194 5.19 4.12 -9.53
C ARG A 194 5.22 5.43 -8.74
N ALA A 195 5.00 5.37 -7.43
CA ALA A 195 5.12 6.52 -6.54
C ALA A 195 6.59 6.92 -6.29
N GLY A 196 7.57 6.19 -6.82
CA GLY A 196 9.00 6.44 -6.61
C GLY A 196 9.51 5.96 -5.25
N VAL A 197 8.79 5.05 -4.58
CA VAL A 197 9.27 4.38 -3.37
C VAL A 197 10.35 3.36 -3.77
N ARG A 198 11.42 3.30 -2.98
CA ARG A 198 12.48 2.31 -3.19
C ARG A 198 12.01 0.94 -2.71
N ILE A 199 12.03 -0.02 -3.61
CA ILE A 199 11.84 -1.43 -3.29
C ILE A 199 13.21 -2.03 -2.95
N TRP A 200 13.35 -2.44 -1.70
CA TRP A 200 14.56 -3.07 -1.16
C TRP A 200 14.62 -4.55 -1.51
N GLN A 201 13.48 -5.23 -1.54
CA GLN A 201 13.41 -6.68 -1.77
C GLN A 201 12.19 -6.99 -2.66
N GLU A 202 12.38 -7.82 -3.68
CA GLU A 202 11.39 -8.05 -4.74
C GLU A 202 10.56 -9.33 -4.56
N GLU A 203 11.02 -10.28 -3.75
CA GLU A 203 10.49 -11.66 -3.67
C GLU A 203 9.39 -11.84 -2.59
N GLY A 204 8.93 -10.77 -1.94
CA GLY A 204 7.83 -10.84 -0.97
C GLY A 204 8.23 -11.39 0.41
N LEU A 205 9.51 -11.27 0.76
CA LEU A 205 10.00 -11.67 2.08
C LEU A 205 9.56 -10.64 3.14
N PRO A 206 9.29 -11.09 4.39
CA PRO A 206 9.15 -10.19 5.52
C PRO A 206 10.41 -9.34 5.67
N LEU A 207 10.25 -8.03 5.54
CA LEU A 207 11.32 -7.04 5.55
C LEU A 207 11.00 -5.96 6.57
N TYR A 208 11.98 -5.64 7.42
CA TYR A 208 11.99 -4.40 8.17
C TYR A 208 13.23 -3.59 7.82
N THR A 209 13.06 -2.30 7.58
CA THR A 209 14.21 -1.41 7.40
C THR A 209 13.90 0.00 7.87
N ASN A 210 14.94 0.72 8.27
CA ASN A 210 14.92 2.14 8.61
C ASN A 210 16.25 2.78 8.17
N SER A 211 16.55 4.00 8.62
CA SER A 211 17.79 4.70 8.25
C SER A 211 19.10 4.00 8.63
N ARG A 212 19.07 3.02 9.56
CA ARG A 212 20.25 2.35 10.13
C ARG A 212 20.14 0.84 10.25
N MET A 213 19.01 0.23 9.92
CA MET A 213 18.79 -1.19 10.17
C MET A 213 18.11 -1.86 8.98
N LEU A 214 18.44 -3.12 8.77
CA LEU A 214 17.85 -4.00 7.78
C LEU A 214 17.64 -5.37 8.44
N ALA A 215 16.41 -5.86 8.47
CA ALA A 215 16.12 -7.21 8.94
C ALA A 215 15.28 -7.94 7.89
N LEU A 216 15.67 -9.18 7.57
CA LEU A 216 14.95 -10.06 6.67
C LEU A 216 14.85 -11.44 7.28
N HIS A 217 13.68 -12.06 7.08
CA HIS A 217 13.46 -13.47 7.37
C HIS A 217 13.24 -14.24 6.07
N ASP A 218 13.87 -15.41 5.97
CA ASP A 218 13.76 -16.29 4.82
C ASP A 218 13.46 -17.73 5.24
N HIS A 219 12.28 -18.21 4.89
CA HIS A 219 11.88 -19.59 5.16
C HIS A 219 12.65 -20.58 4.28
N GLN A 220 12.92 -20.24 3.02
CA GLN A 220 13.54 -21.17 2.06
C GLN A 220 15.07 -21.17 2.15
N GLY A 221 15.66 -20.03 2.52
CA GLY A 221 17.10 -19.82 2.46
C GLY A 221 17.64 -19.65 1.03
N GLY A 222 18.96 -19.55 0.91
CA GLY A 222 19.68 -19.26 -0.32
C GLY A 222 20.13 -17.81 -0.42
N VAL A 223 20.51 -17.39 -1.62
CA VAL A 223 21.00 -16.02 -1.85
C VAL A 223 19.82 -15.10 -2.14
N ARG A 224 19.75 -13.97 -1.44
CA ARG A 224 18.76 -12.91 -1.63
C ARG A 224 19.43 -11.61 -1.98
N ARG A 225 18.84 -10.88 -2.92
CA ARG A 225 19.34 -9.57 -3.35
C ARG A 225 18.58 -8.46 -2.65
N VAL A 226 19.31 -7.53 -2.04
CA VAL A 226 18.74 -6.35 -1.39
C VAL A 226 19.23 -5.08 -2.06
N ASN A 227 18.30 -4.27 -2.54
CA ASN A 227 18.56 -2.96 -3.15
C ASN A 227 18.61 -1.89 -2.05
N THR A 228 19.82 -1.50 -1.64
CA THR A 228 19.98 -0.56 -0.53
C THR A 228 19.74 0.90 -0.97
N ALA A 229 19.32 1.75 -0.02
CA ALA A 229 19.22 3.20 -0.24
C ALA A 229 20.54 3.95 0.02
N TRP A 230 21.42 3.34 0.82
CA TRP A 230 22.70 3.90 1.22
C TRP A 230 23.69 3.91 0.05
N GLN A 231 24.59 4.88 0.05
CA GLN A 231 25.55 5.06 -1.06
C GLN A 231 26.94 4.50 -0.74
N CYS A 232 27.31 4.41 0.53
CA CYS A 232 28.61 3.92 0.97
C CYS A 232 28.49 3.31 2.38
N GLY A 233 29.56 2.69 2.86
CA GLY A 233 29.66 2.04 4.17
C GLY A 233 29.43 0.55 4.09
N ARG A 234 28.99 -0.05 5.20
CA ARG A 234 28.79 -1.50 5.28
C ARG A 234 27.54 -1.88 6.08
N LEU A 235 27.00 -3.04 5.75
CA LEU A 235 26.09 -3.77 6.62
C LEU A 235 26.92 -4.70 7.51
N GLU A 236 26.60 -4.74 8.80
CA GLU A 236 27.16 -5.67 9.76
C GLU A 236 26.03 -6.46 10.41
N GLU A 237 26.05 -7.78 10.29
CA GLU A 237 25.08 -8.67 10.90
C GLU A 237 25.31 -8.73 12.42
N LEU A 238 24.25 -8.48 13.19
CA LEU A 238 24.33 -8.15 14.62
C LEU A 238 24.86 -9.29 15.51
N TYR A 239 24.72 -10.55 15.09
CA TYR A 239 25.04 -11.71 15.93
C TYR A 239 26.32 -12.41 15.50
N THR A 240 26.60 -12.42 14.21
CA THR A 240 27.74 -13.13 13.59
C THR A 240 28.90 -12.21 13.26
N GLY A 241 28.66 -10.90 13.13
CA GLY A 241 29.65 -9.95 12.61
C GLY A 241 29.94 -10.11 11.12
N GLU A 242 29.14 -10.88 10.38
CA GLU A 242 29.20 -10.95 8.91
C GLU A 242 29.06 -9.52 8.35
N THR A 243 29.92 -9.14 7.40
CA THR A 243 29.89 -7.79 6.82
C THR A 243 29.71 -7.82 5.30
N HIS A 244 28.97 -6.82 4.81
CA HIS A 244 28.79 -6.59 3.38
C HIS A 244 29.01 -5.12 3.06
N VAL A 245 29.96 -4.84 2.16
CA VAL A 245 30.21 -3.48 1.67
C VAL A 245 29.03 -3.01 0.81
N ILE A 246 28.65 -1.75 1.00
CA ILE A 246 27.63 -1.08 0.20
C ILE A 246 28.33 -0.28 -0.89
N GLU A 247 28.03 -0.62 -2.14
CA GLU A 247 28.46 0.14 -3.30
C GLU A 247 27.29 0.90 -3.91
N PRO A 248 27.48 2.17 -4.35
CA PRO A 248 26.41 2.97 -4.92
C PRO A 248 25.72 2.25 -6.09
N GLY A 249 24.39 2.11 -6.01
CA GLY A 249 23.58 1.53 -7.07
C GLY A 249 23.72 0.02 -7.27
N LYS A 250 24.48 -0.69 -6.42
CA LYS A 250 24.57 -2.16 -6.47
C LYS A 250 23.75 -2.81 -5.36
N ALA A 251 23.07 -3.89 -5.73
CA ALA A 251 22.38 -4.72 -4.76
C ALA A 251 23.40 -5.51 -3.92
N VAL A 252 23.11 -5.66 -2.63
CA VAL A 252 23.87 -6.52 -1.72
C VAL A 252 23.30 -7.93 -1.81
N SER A 253 24.18 -8.93 -1.95
CA SER A 253 23.81 -10.34 -1.91
C SER A 253 23.99 -10.87 -0.49
N LEU A 254 22.91 -11.34 0.11
CA LEU A 254 22.87 -11.91 1.45
C LEU A 254 22.55 -13.39 1.35
N THR A 255 23.29 -14.25 2.06
CA THR A 255 23.02 -15.70 2.08
C THR A 255 22.25 -16.05 3.34
N PHE A 256 21.18 -16.83 3.20
CA PHE A 256 20.34 -17.31 4.28
C PHE A 256 20.35 -18.85 4.34
N ALA A 257 20.36 -19.42 5.55
CA ALA A 257 19.88 -20.78 5.78
C ALA A 257 18.35 -20.82 5.74
N PRO A 258 17.73 -22.00 5.58
CA PRO A 258 16.29 -22.15 5.77
C PRO A 258 15.86 -21.71 7.17
N ASP A 259 14.71 -21.04 7.26
CA ASP A 259 14.15 -20.46 8.49
C ASP A 259 15.08 -19.49 9.24
N GLU A 260 15.95 -18.79 8.50
CA GLU A 260 16.89 -17.83 9.09
C GLU A 260 16.33 -16.40 9.06
N CYS A 261 16.50 -15.70 10.18
CA CYS A 261 16.34 -14.26 10.26
C CYS A 261 17.71 -13.62 10.49
N LYS A 262 18.06 -12.65 9.66
CA LYS A 262 19.28 -11.84 9.84
C LYS A 262 18.92 -10.39 10.10
N CYS A 263 19.61 -9.80 11.07
CA CYS A 263 19.46 -8.40 11.42
C CYS A 263 20.81 -7.71 11.20
N PHE A 264 20.82 -6.69 10.35
CA PHE A 264 22.00 -5.91 10.01
C PHE A 264 21.87 -4.49 10.54
N ILE A 265 22.97 -3.96 11.07
CA ILE A 265 23.15 -2.53 11.29
C ILE A 265 23.93 -1.93 10.12
N TYR A 266 23.47 -0.78 9.64
CA TYR A 266 24.20 0.02 8.67
C TYR A 266 25.20 0.92 9.39
N LEU A 267 26.47 0.76 9.03
CA LEU A 267 27.58 1.56 9.49
C LEU A 267 28.05 2.43 8.32
N LYS A 268 27.86 3.74 8.45
CA LYS A 268 28.42 4.70 7.51
C LYS A 268 29.92 4.77 7.77
N GLU A 269 30.71 4.54 6.74
CA GLU A 269 32.14 4.82 6.78
C GLU A 269 32.32 6.29 6.38
N ASP A 270 33.13 7.02 7.14
CA ASP A 270 33.50 8.39 6.81
C ASP A 270 34.35 8.35 5.53
N GLU A 271 34.03 9.24 4.58
CA GLU A 271 34.81 9.43 3.34
C GLU A 271 36.21 9.99 3.63
#